data_AF-A0A1A0TSE5-F1
#
_entry.id   AF-A0A1A0TSE5-F1
#
_cell.length_a   1.000
_cell.length_b   1.000
_cell.length_c   1.000
_cell.angle_alpha   90.00
_cell.angle_beta   90.00
_cell.angle_gamma   90.00
#
_symmetry.space_group_name_H-M   'P 1'
#
loop_
_entity.id
_entity.type
_entity.pdbx_description
1 polymer ?
#
loop_
_entity_poly.entity_id
_entity_poly.type
_entity_poly.pdbx_seq_one_letter_code
_entity_poly.pdbx_strand_id
1 'polypeptide(L)'
;MTTVSTARQTFDELKARTGTLTDAELDAFWGTLEPAGIDFMLGEWKGGEFHTGHKANGFMERLNWFGKTFVSATDAKPLVCLDADGNKFSNTEAMKGEASLWLEEFRGEVTASMVYDGAPVHDHFKKIDDNAVLGIMNGKGALDFSSGASRHLYFYLERV
;
A
#
# COMPACT_ATOMS: atom_id res chain seq x y z
N MET A 1 -27.60 20.10 -3.19
CA MET A 1 -26.32 20.05 -3.92
C MET A 1 -25.40 19.16 -3.12
N THR A 2 -25.15 17.94 -3.57
CA THR A 2 -24.18 17.04 -2.93
C THR A 2 -22.80 17.55 -3.31
N THR A 3 -22.05 18.09 -2.38
CA THR A 3 -20.66 18.50 -2.61
C THR A 3 -19.87 17.25 -2.98
N VAL A 4 -19.29 17.21 -4.17
CA VAL A 4 -18.38 16.12 -4.56
C VAL A 4 -17.11 16.30 -3.72
N SER A 5 -16.85 15.37 -2.82
CA SER A 5 -15.61 15.35 -2.02
C SER A 5 -14.42 15.04 -2.95
N THR A 6 -13.30 15.73 -2.75
CA THR A 6 -12.05 15.43 -3.47
C THR A 6 -11.45 14.12 -2.96
N ALA A 7 -10.62 13.46 -3.76
CA ALA A 7 -9.93 12.23 -3.34
C ALA A 7 -9.12 12.43 -2.05
N ARG A 8 -8.45 13.59 -1.91
CA ARG A 8 -7.72 13.97 -0.69
C ARG A 8 -8.65 14.06 0.53
N GLN A 9 -9.81 14.71 0.41
CA GLN A 9 -10.76 14.83 1.51
C GLN A 9 -11.29 13.44 1.94
N THR A 10 -11.67 12.58 0.98
CA THR A 10 -12.07 11.21 1.30
C THR A 10 -10.94 10.42 1.97
N PHE A 11 -9.69 10.54 1.48
CA PHE A 11 -8.54 9.90 2.11
C PHE A 11 -8.34 10.35 3.56
N ASP A 12 -8.36 11.66 3.82
CA ASP A 12 -8.14 12.20 5.16
C ASP A 12 -9.26 11.76 6.14
N GLU A 13 -10.52 11.71 5.67
CA GLU A 13 -11.65 11.18 6.44
C GLU A 13 -11.50 9.69 6.77
N LEU A 14 -11.08 8.87 5.79
CA LEU A 14 -10.81 7.45 5.98
C LEU A 14 -9.66 7.23 6.98
N LYS A 15 -8.59 8.01 6.87
CA LYS A 15 -7.38 7.92 7.71
C LYS A 15 -7.63 8.38 9.15
N ALA A 16 -8.51 9.37 9.37
CA ALA A 16 -8.84 9.87 10.70
C ALA A 16 -9.77 8.94 11.50
N ARG A 17 -10.38 7.94 10.85
CA ARG A 17 -11.34 7.03 11.49
C ARG A 17 -10.62 6.02 12.39
N THR A 18 -11.05 5.94 13.65
CA THR A 18 -10.45 5.07 14.68
C THR A 18 -11.07 3.68 14.76
N GLY A 19 -12.21 3.46 14.09
CA GLY A 19 -12.88 2.16 14.01
C GLY A 19 -12.46 1.34 12.80
N THR A 20 -12.85 0.07 12.79
CA THR A 20 -12.60 -0.83 11.65
C THR A 20 -13.30 -0.33 10.39
N LEU A 21 -12.56 -0.25 9.29
CA LEU A 21 -13.04 0.04 7.95
C LEU A 21 -13.54 -1.23 7.27
N THR A 22 -14.53 -1.10 6.38
CA THR A 22 -14.93 -2.23 5.55
C THR A 22 -14.10 -2.28 4.27
N ASP A 23 -13.82 -3.49 3.77
CA ASP A 23 -13.14 -3.68 2.49
C ASP A 23 -13.92 -2.97 1.35
N ALA A 24 -15.27 -3.03 1.40
CA ALA A 24 -16.14 -2.44 0.40
C ALA A 24 -16.03 -0.91 0.32
N GLU A 25 -15.84 -0.21 1.45
CA GLU A 25 -15.60 1.24 1.45
C GLU A 25 -14.27 1.60 0.78
N LEU A 26 -13.22 0.84 1.06
CA LEU A 26 -11.89 1.07 0.48
C LEU A 26 -11.85 0.67 -1.00
N ASP A 27 -12.60 -0.35 -1.38
CA ASP A 27 -12.81 -0.74 -2.79
C ASP A 27 -13.57 0.34 -3.57
N ALA A 28 -14.62 0.91 -2.97
CA ALA A 28 -15.34 2.02 -3.57
C ALA A 28 -14.44 3.24 -3.74
N PHE A 29 -13.59 3.55 -2.75
CA PHE A 29 -12.61 4.63 -2.87
C PHE A 29 -11.57 4.34 -3.95
N TRP A 30 -10.98 3.15 -3.99
CA TRP A 30 -10.07 2.72 -5.06
C TRP A 30 -10.65 2.90 -6.46
N GLY A 31 -11.95 2.61 -6.62
CA GLY A 31 -12.67 2.76 -7.88
C GLY A 31 -12.79 4.20 -8.39
N THR A 32 -12.58 5.21 -7.54
CA THR A 32 -12.62 6.63 -7.95
C THR A 32 -11.24 7.18 -8.33
N LEU A 33 -10.17 6.46 -8.01
CA LEU A 33 -8.79 6.93 -8.16
C LEU A 33 -8.22 6.57 -9.54
N GLU A 34 -7.24 7.35 -9.99
CA GLU A 34 -6.48 7.08 -11.21
C GLU A 34 -5.32 6.11 -10.96
N PRO A 35 -4.99 5.22 -11.90
CA PRO A 35 -3.76 4.43 -11.88
C PRO A 35 -2.50 5.28 -11.70
N ALA A 36 -1.54 4.75 -10.92
CA ALA A 36 -0.22 5.33 -10.79
C ALA A 36 0.72 4.80 -11.88
N GLY A 37 1.62 5.64 -12.39
CA GLY A 37 2.72 5.21 -13.25
C GLY A 37 3.99 4.86 -12.44
N ILE A 38 4.94 4.17 -13.06
CA ILE A 38 6.22 3.82 -12.41
C ILE A 38 6.99 5.09 -12.01
N ASP A 39 7.11 6.06 -12.93
CA ASP A 39 7.81 7.32 -12.66
C ASP A 39 7.20 8.09 -11.50
N PHE A 40 5.87 8.00 -11.35
CA PHE A 40 5.17 8.59 -10.22
C PHE A 40 5.59 7.93 -8.91
N MET A 41 5.76 6.60 -8.87
CA MET A 41 6.11 5.90 -7.64
C MET A 41 7.55 6.12 -7.17
N LEU A 42 8.45 6.64 -8.01
CA LEU A 42 9.84 6.85 -7.63
C LEU A 42 9.97 7.84 -6.45
N GLY A 43 10.93 7.55 -5.57
CA GLY A 43 11.23 8.32 -4.37
C GLY A 43 10.91 7.59 -3.08
N GLU A 44 10.92 8.36 -1.99
CA GLU A 44 10.68 7.87 -0.64
C GLU A 44 9.25 8.17 -0.18
N TRP A 45 8.65 7.19 0.48
CA TRP A 45 7.28 7.25 0.94
C TRP A 45 7.17 6.77 2.38
N LYS A 46 6.48 7.56 3.21
CA LYS A 46 6.04 7.13 4.53
C LYS A 46 4.75 6.35 4.41
N GLY A 47 4.67 5.20 5.08
CA GLY A 47 3.53 4.31 5.00
C GLY A 47 2.62 4.36 6.22
N GLY A 48 1.38 3.92 6.00
CA GLY A 48 0.43 3.56 7.06
C GLY A 48 -0.59 2.57 6.54
N GLU A 49 -1.31 1.91 7.44
CA GLU A 49 -2.30 0.89 7.07
C GLU A 49 -3.73 1.29 7.43
N PHE A 50 -4.67 0.76 6.65
CA PHE A 50 -6.09 0.82 6.96
C PHE A 50 -6.51 -0.45 7.69
N HIS A 51 -7.17 -0.28 8.84
CA HIS A 51 -7.55 -1.39 9.70
C HIS A 51 -8.91 -1.94 9.27
N THR A 52 -8.90 -3.04 8.53
CA THR A 52 -10.13 -3.76 8.12
C THR A 52 -10.35 -5.05 8.91
N GLY A 53 -9.44 -5.40 9.81
CA GLY A 53 -9.42 -6.69 10.50
C GLY A 53 -8.84 -7.80 9.63
N HIS A 54 -8.01 -7.44 8.63
CA HIS A 54 -7.22 -8.39 7.86
C HIS A 54 -6.16 -9.04 8.75
N LYS A 55 -5.85 -10.33 8.55
CA LYS A 55 -4.86 -11.08 9.36
C LYS A 55 -3.49 -10.42 9.52
N ALA A 56 -3.10 -9.58 8.55
CA ALA A 56 -1.82 -8.89 8.54
C ALA A 56 -1.85 -7.51 9.21
N ASN A 57 -3.02 -6.99 9.62
CA ASN A 57 -3.07 -5.72 10.35
C ASN A 57 -2.24 -5.80 11.66
N GLY A 58 -1.51 -4.72 11.96
CA GLY A 58 -0.56 -4.63 13.07
C GLY A 58 0.82 -5.26 12.77
N PHE A 59 1.02 -5.91 11.62
CA PHE A 59 2.33 -6.44 11.24
C PHE A 59 3.36 -5.33 11.01
N MET A 60 2.95 -4.25 10.35
CA MET A 60 3.82 -3.11 10.03
C MET A 60 4.30 -2.38 11.28
N GLU A 61 3.41 -2.20 12.27
CA GLU A 61 3.77 -1.61 13.56
C GLU A 61 4.82 -2.45 14.31
N ARG A 62 4.66 -3.79 14.33
CA ARG A 62 5.63 -4.70 14.97
C ARG A 62 7.02 -4.66 14.34
N LEU A 63 7.12 -4.28 13.06
CA LEU A 63 8.40 -4.14 12.35
C LEU A 63 9.03 -2.75 12.49
N ASN A 64 8.40 -1.82 13.22
CA ASN A 64 8.79 -0.41 13.22
C ASN A 64 8.91 0.14 11.78
N TRP A 65 7.93 -0.20 10.95
CA TRP A 65 7.94 0.12 9.53
C TRP A 65 7.74 1.62 9.29
N PHE A 66 8.69 2.23 8.58
CA PHE A 66 8.61 3.62 8.14
C PHE A 66 7.78 3.75 6.86
N GLY A 67 8.04 2.87 5.88
CA GLY A 67 7.43 2.97 4.56
C GLY A 67 8.21 2.25 3.46
N LYS A 68 8.21 2.83 2.27
CA LYS A 68 8.82 2.24 1.06
C LYS A 68 9.74 3.24 0.38
N THR A 69 10.75 2.74 -0.31
CA THR A 69 11.61 3.56 -1.17
C THR A 69 11.72 2.91 -2.54
N PHE A 70 11.42 3.66 -3.59
CA PHE A 70 11.51 3.21 -4.97
C PHE A 70 12.65 3.98 -5.64
N VAL A 71 13.83 3.36 -5.73
CA VAL A 71 15.02 3.96 -6.33
C VAL A 71 14.91 3.94 -7.85
N SER A 72 14.44 2.82 -8.41
CA SER A 72 14.15 2.66 -9.83
C SER A 72 13.06 1.60 -10.04
N ALA A 73 12.66 1.36 -11.29
CA ALA A 73 11.72 0.29 -11.62
C ALA A 73 12.23 -1.10 -11.14
N THR A 74 13.53 -1.35 -11.15
CA THR A 74 14.11 -2.65 -10.77
C THR A 74 14.81 -2.63 -9.42
N ASP A 75 14.65 -1.55 -8.65
CA ASP A 75 15.24 -1.39 -7.32
C ASP A 75 14.24 -0.70 -6.38
N ALA A 76 13.48 -1.50 -5.65
CA ALA A 76 12.52 -1.05 -4.65
C ALA A 76 12.79 -1.71 -3.30
N LYS A 77 12.73 -0.90 -2.24
CA LYS A 77 12.85 -1.32 -0.83
C LYS A 77 11.44 -1.37 -0.23
N PRO A 78 10.81 -2.55 -0.17
CA PRO A 78 9.39 -2.67 0.18
C PRO A 78 9.10 -2.46 1.67
N LEU A 79 10.13 -2.67 2.52
CA LEU A 79 10.06 -2.62 3.97
C LEU A 79 11.23 -1.78 4.50
N VAL A 80 11.11 -0.46 4.39
CA VAL A 80 12.03 0.45 5.09
C VAL A 80 11.58 0.53 6.55
N CYS A 81 12.42 0.07 7.46
CA CYS A 81 12.17 0.04 8.90
C CYS A 81 13.14 0.98 9.63
N LEU A 82 12.81 1.34 10.88
CA LEU A 82 13.69 2.12 11.74
C LEU A 82 14.35 1.22 12.79
N ASP A 83 15.67 1.36 12.96
CA ASP A 83 16.40 0.74 14.06
C ASP A 83 16.17 1.46 15.40
N ALA A 84 16.85 1.02 16.47
CA ALA A 84 16.71 1.60 17.80
C ALA A 84 17.18 3.06 17.90
N ASP A 85 18.08 3.49 17.01
CA ASP A 85 18.61 4.85 16.93
C ASP A 85 17.81 5.73 15.95
N GLY A 86 16.79 5.15 15.30
CA GLY A 86 15.94 5.83 14.33
C GLY A 86 16.51 5.86 12.91
N ASN A 87 17.57 5.10 12.61
CA ASN A 87 18.11 5.02 11.25
C ASN A 87 17.25 4.11 10.38
N LYS A 88 17.09 4.50 9.11
CA LYS A 88 16.34 3.71 8.11
C LYS A 88 17.20 2.58 7.56
N PHE A 89 16.62 1.39 7.44
CA PHE A 89 17.24 0.26 6.74
C PHE A 89 16.20 -0.55 5.96
N SER A 90 16.63 -1.23 4.89
CA SER A 90 15.79 -2.16 4.13
C SER A 90 15.73 -3.51 4.86
N ASN A 91 14.56 -3.85 5.42
CA ASN A 91 14.35 -5.12 6.13
C ASN A 91 14.04 -6.25 5.13
N THR A 92 15.09 -6.78 4.51
CA THR A 92 14.99 -7.88 3.53
C THR A 92 14.59 -9.21 4.16
N GLU A 93 14.81 -9.40 5.47
CA GLU A 93 14.48 -10.64 6.16
C GLU A 93 12.96 -10.86 6.29
N ALA A 94 12.20 -9.79 6.58
CA ALA A 94 10.77 -9.87 6.85
C ALA A 94 9.95 -10.43 5.68
N MET A 95 10.36 -10.16 4.43
CA MET A 95 9.69 -10.65 3.22
C MET A 95 10.65 -11.35 2.23
N LYS A 96 11.79 -11.83 2.74
CA LYS A 96 12.77 -12.67 2.03
C LYS A 96 13.39 -12.02 0.77
N GLY A 97 13.53 -10.70 0.75
CA GLY A 97 14.13 -9.99 -0.37
C GLY A 97 13.67 -8.55 -0.49
N GLU A 98 13.96 -7.98 -1.65
CA GLU A 98 13.53 -6.65 -2.05
C GLU A 98 12.32 -6.75 -2.99
N ALA A 99 12.17 -5.79 -3.89
CA ALA A 99 11.08 -5.76 -4.85
C ALA A 99 11.46 -5.00 -6.13
N SER A 100 10.58 -5.09 -7.10
CA SER A 100 10.62 -4.31 -8.35
C SER A 100 9.22 -3.78 -8.68
N LEU A 101 9.14 -2.70 -9.45
CA LEU A 101 7.91 -2.13 -9.98
C LEU A 101 7.65 -2.64 -11.40
N TRP A 102 6.42 -3.07 -11.63
CA TRP A 102 5.91 -3.49 -12.93
C TRP A 102 4.56 -2.84 -13.20
N LEU A 103 4.16 -2.79 -14.47
CA LEU A 103 2.78 -2.50 -14.83
C LEU A 103 2.00 -3.80 -14.83
N GLU A 104 1.03 -3.92 -13.93
CA GLU A 104 0.14 -5.08 -13.85
C GLU A 104 -1.31 -4.64 -14.02
N GLU A 105 -2.13 -5.50 -14.62
CA GLU A 105 -3.57 -5.33 -14.63
C GLU A 105 -4.15 -5.76 -13.27
N PHE A 106 -4.89 -4.86 -12.63
CA PHE A 106 -5.65 -5.17 -11.44
C PHE A 106 -7.04 -4.53 -11.53
N ARG A 107 -8.08 -5.37 -11.46
CA ARG A 107 -9.50 -4.97 -11.58
C ARG A 107 -9.82 -4.21 -12.88
N GLY A 108 -9.23 -4.66 -14.00
CA GLY A 108 -9.49 -4.10 -15.32
C GLY A 108 -8.69 -2.84 -15.68
N GLU A 109 -7.78 -2.39 -14.80
CA GLU A 109 -6.92 -1.24 -15.04
C GLU A 109 -5.45 -1.62 -14.88
N VAL A 110 -4.58 -1.07 -15.75
CA VAL A 110 -3.13 -1.25 -15.62
C VAL A 110 -2.57 -0.18 -14.71
N THR A 111 -1.84 -0.59 -13.67
CA THR A 111 -1.22 0.33 -12.71
C THR A 111 0.16 -0.13 -12.25
N ALA A 112 0.99 0.81 -11.83
CA ALA A 112 2.25 0.50 -11.17
C ALA A 112 1.98 -0.38 -9.96
N SER A 113 2.69 -1.49 -9.91
CA SER A 113 2.56 -2.52 -8.90
C SER A 113 3.94 -2.95 -8.44
N MET A 114 4.15 -2.98 -7.13
CA MET A 114 5.40 -3.48 -6.57
C MET A 114 5.29 -4.98 -6.34
N VAL A 115 6.17 -5.74 -6.97
CA VAL A 115 6.25 -7.20 -6.91
C VAL A 115 7.43 -7.57 -6.03
N TYR A 116 7.17 -8.32 -4.95
CA TYR A 116 8.20 -8.76 -4.02
C TYR A 116 9.02 -9.89 -4.63
N ASP A 117 10.35 -9.83 -4.48
CA ASP A 117 11.24 -10.86 -5.02
C ASP A 117 11.14 -12.17 -4.23
N GLY A 118 10.99 -12.05 -2.90
CA GLY A 118 11.05 -13.16 -1.94
C GLY A 118 9.71 -13.75 -1.53
N ALA A 119 8.61 -13.12 -1.93
CA ALA A 119 7.26 -13.48 -1.49
C ALA A 119 6.25 -13.33 -2.63
N PRO A 120 5.22 -14.21 -2.74
CA PRO A 120 4.18 -14.09 -3.75
C PRO A 120 3.16 -13.01 -3.36
N VAL A 121 3.63 -11.76 -3.30
CA VAL A 121 2.92 -10.56 -2.86
C VAL A 121 3.13 -9.45 -3.88
N HIS A 122 2.04 -8.75 -4.18
CA HIS A 122 1.97 -7.68 -5.17
C HIS A 122 1.23 -6.50 -4.53
N ASP A 123 1.82 -5.32 -4.55
CA ASP A 123 1.23 -4.09 -4.03
C ASP A 123 0.79 -3.21 -5.21
N HIS A 124 -0.50 -3.12 -5.49
CA HIS A 124 -1.04 -2.29 -6.58
C HIS A 124 -1.31 -0.86 -6.09
N PHE A 125 -0.93 0.16 -6.86
CA PHE A 125 -1.07 1.57 -6.43
C PHE A 125 -2.08 2.36 -7.25
N LYS A 126 -2.80 3.29 -6.62
CA LYS A 126 -3.57 4.34 -7.30
C LYS A 126 -3.36 5.69 -6.63
N LYS A 127 -3.34 6.76 -7.44
CA LYS A 127 -3.08 8.12 -6.97
C LYS A 127 -4.27 8.67 -6.19
N ILE A 128 -4.02 9.12 -4.97
CA ILE A 128 -4.95 9.98 -4.22
C ILE A 128 -4.77 11.43 -4.69
N ASP A 129 -3.51 11.87 -4.77
CA ASP A 129 -3.05 13.10 -5.40
C ASP A 129 -1.55 13.00 -5.71
N ASP A 130 -0.87 14.12 -5.96
CA ASP A 130 0.56 14.15 -6.28
C ASP A 130 1.48 13.63 -5.16
N ASN A 131 0.99 13.60 -3.92
CA ASN A 131 1.77 13.29 -2.72
C ASN A 131 1.28 12.06 -1.97
N ALA A 132 0.22 11.38 -2.41
CA ALA A 132 -0.26 10.17 -1.77
C ALA A 132 -0.81 9.13 -2.74
N VAL A 133 -0.63 7.85 -2.40
CA VAL A 133 -1.28 6.72 -3.07
C VAL A 133 -2.02 5.83 -2.10
N LEU A 134 -3.09 5.22 -2.59
CA LEU A 134 -3.73 4.06 -1.99
C LEU A 134 -3.04 2.81 -2.54
N GLY A 135 -2.73 1.87 -1.65
CA GLY A 135 -2.12 0.59 -1.97
C GLY A 135 -3.06 -0.57 -1.62
N ILE A 136 -3.17 -1.54 -2.52
CA ILE A 136 -3.87 -2.81 -2.27
C ILE A 136 -2.86 -3.95 -2.40
N MET A 137 -2.66 -4.68 -1.30
CA MET A 137 -1.81 -5.86 -1.27
C MET A 137 -2.59 -7.10 -1.73
N ASN A 138 -2.07 -7.75 -2.75
CA ASN A 138 -2.62 -8.91 -3.44
C ASN A 138 -1.55 -10.02 -3.54
N GLY A 139 -1.94 -11.18 -4.07
CA GLY A 139 -1.06 -12.33 -4.26
C GLY A 139 -1.31 -13.43 -3.25
N LYS A 140 -0.84 -14.65 -3.58
CA LYS A 140 -1.06 -15.85 -2.76
C LYS A 140 -0.54 -15.71 -1.33
N GLY A 141 0.52 -14.93 -1.12
CA GLY A 141 1.08 -14.67 0.21
C GLY A 141 0.31 -13.64 1.01
N ALA A 142 -0.48 -12.79 0.35
CA ALA A 142 -1.19 -11.68 0.96
C ALA A 142 -2.63 -12.01 1.33
N LEU A 143 -3.36 -12.67 0.42
CA LEU A 143 -4.80 -12.88 0.56
C LEU A 143 -5.17 -13.55 1.89
N ASP A 144 -6.17 -12.99 2.56
CA ASP A 144 -6.77 -13.53 3.76
C ASP A 144 -8.10 -14.22 3.43
N PHE A 145 -8.28 -15.43 3.95
CA PHE A 145 -9.47 -16.26 3.76
C PHE A 145 -10.17 -16.57 5.09
N SER A 146 -9.72 -15.99 6.20
CA SER A 146 -10.21 -16.29 7.56
C SER A 146 -11.71 -16.01 7.73
N SER A 147 -12.28 -15.10 6.95
CA SER A 147 -13.71 -14.78 6.94
C SER A 147 -14.54 -15.64 5.97
N GLY A 148 -13.91 -16.57 5.22
CA GLY A 148 -14.56 -17.35 4.17
C GLY A 148 -14.64 -16.66 2.80
N ALA A 149 -14.16 -15.42 2.67
CA ALA A 149 -13.99 -14.70 1.41
C ALA A 149 -12.53 -14.24 1.26
N SER A 150 -12.05 -14.05 0.03
CA SER A 150 -10.72 -13.49 -0.24
C SER A 150 -10.70 -12.00 0.08
N ARG A 151 -9.91 -11.61 1.07
CA ARG A 151 -9.73 -10.23 1.50
C ARG A 151 -8.32 -9.75 1.17
N HIS A 152 -8.22 -8.48 0.79
CA HIS A 152 -6.95 -7.79 0.56
C HIS A 152 -6.55 -6.98 1.80
N LEU A 153 -5.27 -6.64 1.92
CA LEU A 153 -4.81 -5.61 2.85
C LEU A 153 -4.80 -4.27 2.11
N TYR A 154 -5.24 -3.22 2.79
CA TYR A 154 -5.24 -1.85 2.28
C TYR A 154 -4.27 -1.01 3.09
N PHE A 155 -3.48 -0.20 2.40
CA PHE A 155 -2.52 0.69 3.02
C PHE A 155 -2.41 1.98 2.21
N TYR A 156 -1.69 2.96 2.72
CA TYR A 156 -1.41 4.19 2.01
C TYR A 156 0.07 4.54 2.12
N LEU A 157 0.52 5.35 1.19
CA LEU A 157 1.86 5.91 1.14
C LEU A 157 1.74 7.41 0.92
N GLU A 158 2.49 8.19 1.68
CA GLU A 158 2.60 9.65 1.55
C GLU A 158 4.07 10.00 1.25
N ARG A 159 4.32 10.88 0.28
CA ARG A 159 5.68 11.33 -0.03
C ARG A 159 6.34 11.98 1.17
N VAL A 160 7.66 11.78 1.29
CA VAL A 160 8.54 12.42 2.30
C VAL A 160 9.06 13.75 1.80
#